data_AF-A0A7V1SCM3-F1
#
_entry.id   AF-A0A7V1SCM3-F1
#
_cell.length_a   1.000
_cell.length_b   1.000
_cell.length_c   1.000
_cell.angle_alpha   90.00
_cell.angle_beta   90.00
_cell.angle_gamma   90.00
#
_symmetry.space_group_name_H-M   'P 1'
#
loop_
_entity.id
_entity.type
_entity.pdbx_description
1 polymer ?
#
loop_
_entity_poly.entity_id
_entity_poly.type
_entity_poly.pdbx_seq_one_letter_code
_entity_poly.pdbx_strand_id
1 'polypeptide(L)'
;MKIPKMLLRQIYTFNSLKNVADGIQFAIKNRLTDVEFMEVISIKINGKEIPKEQITLDWGDGKIISANEINEQNPISFPLRQVVLVTCKTENLPHGKYKLEIAFRVKDYGVLEFDVEDAIAEVRSLELKVPRDAADDYSEAAVKARQQFVENFTGVKLQHIVNYSFDPHITKGNIENFTGVAQVPIGFAGPIKVNGEFAQGEFLVPLATTEGTLVASYNRGIKVLNLSGGVKTTVVADAMQRAPVFVFDDARAGRKFVSWVWDNMDKIREEAEATSRVAKLKDIEAYTANKFVYLRFNYRTGDAAGQNMVGRATFAACSWILDNYEGIRHFYLESNFATDKKASQVNIMRTRGKRVTAEAIIPRQILIEHMRVEPESLTYHWGVANVGTFLSGANNNGCHSANAVTAMFIATGQDVANVAESSAGVVYAELTPEKDLYISLTIPSLIVATYGGGTGLATQRECLEIMDCYGKGKVNKLAEIITAVALAGEISLASAISSSDWVSSHEKYGRNR
;
A
#
# COMPACT_ATOMS: atom_id res chain seq x y z
N MET A 1 7.15 7.20 -30.08
CA MET A 1 6.15 6.60 -29.15
C MET A 1 5.19 7.72 -28.76
N LYS A 2 3.88 7.57 -28.98
CA LYS A 2 2.91 8.62 -28.59
C LYS A 2 2.73 8.55 -27.08
N ILE A 3 2.99 9.63 -26.35
CA ILE A 3 2.77 9.65 -24.89
C ILE A 3 1.26 9.71 -24.64
N PRO A 4 0.67 8.83 -23.83
CA PRO A 4 -0.75 8.86 -23.53
C PRO A 4 -1.19 10.21 -22.95
N LYS A 5 -2.35 10.74 -23.38
CA LYS A 5 -2.83 12.07 -22.95
C LYS A 5 -2.92 12.21 -21.43
N MET A 6 -3.29 11.14 -20.73
CA MET A 6 -3.34 11.13 -19.26
C MET A 6 -1.97 11.32 -18.60
N LEU A 7 -0.89 10.81 -19.19
CA LEU A 7 0.48 11.03 -18.71
C LEU A 7 0.92 12.47 -18.98
N LEU A 8 0.54 13.03 -20.13
CA LEU A 8 0.83 14.44 -20.46
C LEU A 8 0.17 15.42 -19.50
N ARG A 9 -1.07 15.15 -19.07
CA ARG A 9 -1.75 15.95 -18.04
C ARG A 9 -0.99 16.00 -16.71
N GLN A 10 -0.17 14.99 -16.39
CA GLN A 10 0.65 15.02 -15.18
C GLN A 10 1.81 16.02 -15.26
N ILE A 11 2.16 16.52 -16.45
CA ILE A 11 3.16 17.58 -16.59
C ILE A 11 2.64 18.86 -15.93
N TYR A 12 1.33 19.10 -15.91
CA TYR A 12 0.76 20.18 -15.13
C TYR A 12 0.84 19.94 -13.62
N THR A 13 1.19 20.96 -12.85
CA THR A 13 1.16 20.92 -11.38
C THR A 13 -0.22 21.38 -10.91
N PHE A 14 -1.03 20.46 -10.41
CA PHE A 14 -2.38 20.76 -9.90
C PHE A 14 -2.34 21.81 -8.76
N ASN A 15 -3.34 22.70 -8.72
CA ASN A 15 -3.42 23.86 -7.81
C ASN A 15 -2.26 24.85 -7.94
N SER A 16 -1.63 24.93 -9.12
CA SER A 16 -0.57 25.91 -9.35
C SER A 16 -1.08 27.21 -9.99
N LEU A 17 -2.30 27.20 -10.57
CA LEU A 17 -2.90 28.38 -11.16
C LEU A 17 -3.20 29.44 -10.11
N LYS A 18 -2.61 30.62 -10.25
CA LYS A 18 -2.82 31.77 -9.37
C LYS A 18 -2.70 33.09 -10.12
N ASN A 19 -3.34 34.12 -9.59
CA ASN A 19 -3.08 35.50 -10.01
C ASN A 19 -1.74 35.97 -9.41
N VAL A 20 -0.98 36.71 -10.20
CA VAL A 20 0.25 37.42 -9.83
C VAL A 20 0.11 38.90 -10.20
N ALA A 21 1.12 39.73 -9.91
CA ALA A 21 1.02 41.19 -10.11
C ALA A 21 0.65 41.57 -11.55
N ASP A 22 1.22 40.89 -12.55
CA ASP A 22 1.09 41.21 -13.97
C ASP A 22 0.39 40.10 -14.79
N GLY A 23 -0.55 39.38 -14.17
CA GLY A 23 -1.37 38.37 -14.86
C GLY A 23 -1.47 37.08 -14.07
N ILE A 24 -1.35 35.94 -14.74
CA ILE A 24 -1.51 34.64 -14.10
C ILE A 24 -0.24 33.81 -14.19
N GLN A 25 -0.08 32.90 -13.24
CA GLN A 25 1.02 31.95 -13.20
C GLN A 25 0.50 30.55 -12.91
N PHE A 26 1.11 29.55 -13.54
CA PHE A 26 0.96 28.14 -13.19
C PHE A 26 2.31 27.43 -13.33
N ALA A 27 2.39 26.17 -12.90
CA ALA A 27 3.63 25.41 -12.91
C ALA A 27 3.49 24.14 -13.75
N ILE A 28 4.46 23.89 -14.61
CA ILE A 28 4.66 22.59 -15.25
C ILE A 28 5.87 21.90 -14.63
N LYS A 29 5.84 20.57 -14.54
CA LYS A 29 6.90 19.74 -14.00
C LYS A 29 7.22 18.61 -14.96
N ASN A 30 8.49 18.45 -15.31
CA ASN A 30 8.88 17.31 -16.11
C ASN A 30 8.68 16.00 -15.32
N ARG A 31 7.83 15.11 -15.84
CA ARG A 31 7.58 13.78 -15.28
C ARG A 31 7.88 12.65 -16.27
N LEU A 32 8.50 12.97 -17.40
CA LEU A 32 8.85 12.03 -18.46
C LEU A 32 10.26 11.49 -18.20
N THR A 33 11.25 12.06 -18.87
CA THR A 33 12.69 11.76 -18.81
C THR A 33 13.46 13.06 -18.99
N ASP A 34 14.78 13.04 -18.86
CA ASP A 34 15.61 14.20 -19.23
C ASP A 34 15.42 14.50 -20.72
N VAL A 35 14.94 15.71 -21.03
CA VAL A 35 14.64 16.16 -22.40
C VAL A 35 15.03 17.60 -22.60
N GLU A 36 15.07 18.04 -23.85
CA GLU A 36 15.23 19.45 -24.22
C GLU A 36 13.88 20.06 -24.57
N PHE A 37 13.54 21.18 -23.93
CA PHE A 37 12.37 22.00 -24.24
C PHE A 37 12.69 22.90 -25.43
N MET A 38 11.96 22.69 -26.52
CA MET A 38 12.26 23.29 -27.82
C MET A 38 11.41 24.52 -28.09
N GLU A 39 10.12 24.50 -27.72
CA GLU A 39 9.20 25.57 -28.12
C GLU A 39 7.92 25.57 -27.28
N VAL A 40 7.41 26.75 -26.92
CA VAL A 40 5.98 26.90 -26.54
C VAL A 40 5.15 27.06 -27.81
N ILE A 41 4.21 26.16 -28.05
CA ILE A 41 3.35 26.18 -29.24
C ILE A 41 2.09 27.00 -28.99
N SER A 42 1.34 26.66 -27.93
CA SER A 42 0.13 27.40 -27.57
C SER A 42 -0.21 27.24 -26.10
N ILE A 43 -0.74 28.30 -25.49
CA ILE A 43 -1.39 28.26 -24.18
C ILE A 43 -2.74 28.93 -24.33
N LYS A 44 -3.83 28.21 -24.01
CA LYS A 44 -5.19 28.74 -24.04
C LYS A 44 -5.87 28.57 -22.68
N ILE A 45 -6.74 29.51 -22.36
CA ILE A 45 -7.51 29.54 -21.12
C ILE A 45 -8.97 29.76 -21.48
N ASN A 46 -9.82 28.79 -21.13
CA ASN A 46 -11.22 28.74 -21.58
C ASN A 46 -11.36 28.99 -23.09
N GLY A 47 -10.44 28.43 -23.88
CA GLY A 47 -10.40 28.57 -25.34
C GLY A 47 -9.76 29.86 -25.86
N LYS A 48 -9.44 30.85 -25.01
CA LYS A 48 -8.76 32.10 -25.42
C LYS A 48 -7.24 31.90 -25.42
N GLU A 49 -6.61 32.10 -26.57
CA GLU A 49 -5.17 31.96 -26.74
C GLU A 49 -4.39 33.14 -26.18
N ILE A 50 -3.29 32.85 -25.50
CA ILE A 50 -2.36 33.84 -24.97
C ILE A 50 -1.25 34.07 -26.00
N PRO A 51 -1.03 35.32 -26.45
CA PRO A 51 0.06 35.66 -27.35
C PRO A 51 1.43 35.23 -26.80
N LYS A 52 2.30 34.69 -27.64
CA LYS A 52 3.59 34.11 -27.22
C LYS A 52 4.51 35.15 -26.57
N GLU A 53 4.45 36.40 -27.02
CA GLU A 53 5.14 37.55 -26.43
C GLU A 53 4.68 37.90 -25.00
N GLN A 54 3.50 37.42 -24.58
CA GLN A 54 2.98 37.58 -23.22
C GLN A 54 3.35 36.41 -22.31
N ILE A 55 4.07 35.40 -22.80
CA ILE A 55 4.44 34.20 -22.03
C ILE A 55 5.91 34.26 -21.65
N THR A 56 6.18 34.03 -20.36
CA THR A 56 7.53 33.90 -19.81
C THR A 56 7.64 32.64 -18.97
N LEU A 57 8.83 32.03 -18.96
CA LEU A 57 9.12 30.78 -18.26
C LEU A 57 10.28 30.99 -17.30
N ASP A 58 10.07 30.64 -16.03
CA ASP A 58 11.07 30.69 -14.97
C ASP A 58 11.48 29.27 -14.57
N TRP A 59 12.78 28.99 -14.69
CA TRP A 59 13.39 27.68 -14.46
C TRP A 59 13.86 27.47 -13.01
N GLY A 60 13.65 28.45 -12.12
CA GLY A 60 13.98 28.36 -10.70
C GLY A 60 15.46 28.58 -10.37
N ASP A 61 16.32 28.82 -11.36
CA ASP A 61 17.72 29.25 -11.20
C ASP A 61 17.87 30.79 -11.28
N GLY A 62 16.75 31.52 -11.22
CA GLY A 62 16.71 32.98 -11.41
C GLY A 62 16.66 33.41 -12.87
N LYS A 63 16.59 32.49 -13.84
CA LYS A 63 16.41 32.82 -15.26
C LYS A 63 14.94 32.81 -15.67
N ILE A 64 14.47 34.00 -16.05
CA ILE A 64 13.18 34.20 -16.71
C ILE A 64 13.45 34.37 -18.21
N ILE A 65 12.86 33.51 -19.03
CA ILE A 65 13.09 33.47 -20.48
C ILE A 65 11.76 33.72 -21.20
N SER A 66 11.78 34.55 -22.24
CA SER A 66 10.59 34.76 -23.06
C SER A 66 10.27 33.49 -23.86
N ALA A 67 9.00 33.15 -24.02
CA ALA A 67 8.62 32.01 -24.85
C ALA A 67 9.09 32.13 -26.32
N ASN A 68 9.38 33.34 -26.81
CA ASN A 68 9.93 33.59 -28.16
C ASN A 68 11.43 33.27 -28.27
N GLU A 69 12.16 33.26 -27.16
CA GLU A 69 13.60 33.00 -27.13
C GLU A 69 13.92 31.50 -27.09
N ILE A 70 12.91 30.66 -26.83
CA ILE A 70 13.00 29.21 -26.83
C ILE A 70 12.49 28.68 -28.18
N ASN A 71 13.41 28.16 -28.98
CA ASN A 71 13.15 27.65 -30.33
C ASN A 71 14.11 26.50 -30.66
N GLU A 72 13.98 25.92 -31.86
CA GLU A 72 14.82 24.78 -32.26
C GLU A 72 16.32 25.10 -32.32
N GLN A 73 16.71 26.38 -32.50
CA GLN A 73 18.10 26.80 -32.47
C GLN A 73 18.62 27.07 -31.05
N ASN A 74 17.75 27.27 -30.07
CA ASN A 74 18.09 27.58 -28.68
C ASN A 74 17.23 26.76 -27.68
N PRO A 75 17.43 25.43 -27.62
CA PRO A 75 16.70 24.59 -26.69
C PRO A 75 17.19 24.74 -25.25
N ILE A 76 16.30 24.51 -24.28
CA ILE A 76 16.64 24.55 -22.85
C ILE A 76 16.54 23.15 -22.25
N SER A 77 17.53 22.78 -21.42
CA SER A 77 17.49 21.53 -20.67
C SER A 77 16.28 21.50 -19.74
N PHE A 78 15.44 20.49 -19.88
CA PHE A 78 14.30 20.22 -19.01
C PHE A 78 14.51 18.86 -18.35
N PRO A 79 15.34 18.76 -17.30
CA PRO A 79 15.63 17.49 -16.65
C PRO A 79 14.41 16.95 -15.90
N LEU A 80 14.41 15.64 -15.64
CA LEU A 80 13.37 14.95 -14.90
C LEU A 80 13.17 15.61 -13.52
N ARG A 81 11.90 15.88 -13.17
CA ARG A 81 11.44 16.59 -11.96
C ARG A 81 11.69 18.10 -11.93
N GLN A 82 12.31 18.69 -12.96
CA GLN A 82 12.40 20.14 -13.08
C GLN A 82 11.01 20.77 -13.08
N VAL A 83 10.82 21.83 -12.30
CA VAL A 83 9.60 22.63 -12.29
C VAL A 83 9.88 23.93 -13.05
N VAL A 84 8.95 24.33 -13.90
CA VAL A 84 8.99 25.57 -14.65
C VAL A 84 7.72 26.35 -14.34
N LEU A 85 7.89 27.58 -13.86
CA LEU A 85 6.78 28.50 -13.65
C LEU A 85 6.49 29.22 -14.96
N VAL A 86 5.27 29.10 -15.45
CA VAL A 86 4.80 29.75 -16.67
C VAL A 86 3.95 30.95 -16.25
N THR A 87 4.40 32.15 -16.61
CA THR A 87 3.68 33.40 -16.35
C THR A 87 3.12 33.94 -17.65
N CYS A 88 1.81 34.13 -17.69
CA CYS A 88 1.08 34.70 -18.82
C CYS A 88 0.63 36.12 -18.43
N LYS A 89 1.10 37.13 -19.18
CA LYS A 89 0.70 38.52 -19.00
C LYS A 89 -0.72 38.73 -19.50
N THR A 90 -1.69 38.63 -18.60
CA THR A 90 -3.13 38.76 -18.89
C THR A 90 -3.80 39.59 -17.80
N GLU A 91 -5.10 39.86 -17.95
CA GLU A 91 -5.90 40.27 -16.79
C GLU A 91 -5.98 39.12 -15.78
N ASN A 92 -6.07 39.48 -14.49
CA ASN A 92 -6.30 38.51 -13.43
C ASN A 92 -7.66 37.82 -13.62
N LEU A 93 -7.69 36.51 -13.39
CA LEU A 93 -8.92 35.75 -13.52
C LEU A 93 -9.69 35.80 -12.18
N PRO A 94 -11.02 35.96 -12.19
CA PRO A 94 -11.82 35.88 -10.97
C PRO A 94 -11.75 34.50 -10.31
N HIS A 95 -12.30 34.35 -9.11
CA HIS A 95 -12.40 33.04 -8.49
C HIS A 95 -13.30 32.11 -9.29
N GLY A 96 -12.80 30.92 -9.62
CA GLY A 96 -13.50 29.98 -10.48
C GLY A 96 -12.61 28.86 -11.00
N LYS A 97 -13.23 27.94 -11.74
CA LYS A 97 -12.53 26.88 -12.49
C LYS A 97 -12.23 27.35 -13.91
N TYR A 98 -11.05 27.01 -14.39
CA TYR A 98 -10.55 27.37 -15.70
C TYR A 98 -9.99 26.14 -16.40
N LYS A 99 -10.35 25.98 -17.67
CA LYS A 99 -9.74 24.98 -18.54
C LYS A 99 -8.49 25.57 -19.19
N LEU A 100 -7.34 24.95 -18.97
CA LEU A 100 -6.09 25.29 -19.63
C LEU A 100 -5.80 24.27 -20.73
N GLU A 101 -5.44 24.74 -21.91
CA GLU A 101 -4.96 23.90 -23.01
C GLU A 101 -3.53 24.32 -23.32
N ILE A 102 -2.60 23.38 -23.17
CA ILE A 102 -1.16 23.65 -23.21
C ILE A 102 -0.54 22.75 -24.28
N ALA A 103 0.22 23.37 -25.18
CA ALA A 103 1.02 22.68 -26.19
C ALA A 103 2.45 23.22 -26.21
N PHE A 104 3.42 22.32 -26.11
CA PHE A 104 4.84 22.65 -26.28
C PHE A 104 5.58 21.53 -27.01
N ARG A 105 6.72 21.87 -27.61
CA ARG A 105 7.59 20.92 -28.31
C ARG A 105 8.76 20.55 -27.42
N VAL A 106 9.05 19.26 -27.32
CA VAL A 106 10.28 18.74 -26.73
C VAL A 106 11.01 17.87 -27.73
N LYS A 107 12.33 17.79 -27.59
CA LYS A 107 13.18 16.91 -28.40
C LYS A 107 12.79 15.45 -28.18
N ASP A 108 12.90 14.65 -29.23
CA ASP A 108 12.61 13.20 -29.29
C ASP A 108 11.14 12.76 -29.09
N TYR A 109 10.30 13.58 -28.44
CA TYR A 109 8.86 13.30 -28.27
C TYR A 109 7.94 14.18 -29.13
N GLY A 110 8.46 15.25 -29.73
CA GLY A 110 7.70 16.15 -30.60
C GLY A 110 6.73 17.05 -29.82
N VAL A 111 5.53 17.24 -30.35
CA VAL A 111 4.50 18.10 -29.75
C VAL A 111 3.78 17.37 -28.63
N LEU A 112 3.81 17.94 -27.44
CA LEU A 112 3.06 17.50 -26.27
C LEU A 112 1.89 18.46 -26.07
N GLU A 113 0.68 17.95 -26.29
CA GLU A 113 -0.56 18.72 -26.18
C GLU A 113 -1.50 18.05 -25.17
N PHE A 114 -2.00 18.83 -24.21
CA PHE A 114 -2.93 18.36 -23.19
C PHE A 114 -3.77 19.51 -22.64
N ASP A 115 -4.92 19.14 -22.07
CA ASP A 115 -5.83 20.04 -21.37
C ASP A 115 -6.01 19.63 -19.91
N VAL A 116 -6.16 20.62 -19.01
CA VAL A 116 -6.40 20.44 -17.58
C VAL A 116 -7.43 21.44 -17.07
N GLU A 117 -8.08 21.13 -15.95
CA GLU A 117 -8.87 22.10 -15.20
C GLU A 117 -8.15 22.44 -13.89
N ASP A 118 -8.03 23.72 -13.58
CA ASP A 118 -7.53 24.22 -12.30
C ASP A 118 -8.40 25.36 -11.79
N ALA A 119 -8.26 25.75 -10.53
CA ALA A 119 -9.07 26.78 -9.91
C ALA A 119 -8.21 27.91 -9.33
N ILE A 120 -8.64 29.16 -9.55
CA ILE A 120 -8.12 30.29 -8.77
C ILE A 120 -8.92 30.37 -7.48
N ALA A 121 -8.34 29.85 -6.40
CA ALA A 121 -8.89 29.97 -5.05
C ALA A 121 -8.34 31.21 -4.33
N GLU A 122 -9.11 31.74 -3.38
CA GLU A 122 -8.62 32.73 -2.43
C GLU A 122 -7.47 32.09 -1.63
N VAL A 123 -6.26 32.66 -1.71
CA VAL A 123 -5.11 32.17 -0.94
C VAL A 123 -5.32 32.57 0.51
N ARG A 124 -6.11 31.79 1.25
CA ARG A 124 -6.17 31.90 2.71
C ARG A 124 -4.89 31.28 3.26
N SER A 125 -3.88 32.11 3.50
CA SER A 125 -2.70 31.68 4.24
C SER A 125 -3.11 31.47 5.69
N LEU A 126 -3.16 30.22 6.14
CA LEU A 126 -3.20 29.91 7.57
C LEU A 126 -1.95 30.49 8.23
N GLU A 127 -2.12 31.37 9.21
CA GLU A 127 -1.00 31.98 9.95
C GLU A 127 -0.22 30.95 10.77
N LEU A 128 -0.92 29.90 11.24
CA LEU A 128 -0.35 28.79 11.99
C LEU A 128 -0.15 27.58 11.07
N LYS A 129 1.11 27.18 10.89
CA LYS A 129 1.50 25.99 10.12
C LYS A 129 2.61 25.24 10.87
N VAL A 130 2.57 23.92 10.78
CA VAL A 130 3.67 23.07 11.24
C VAL A 130 4.94 23.45 10.46
N PRO A 131 6.07 23.74 11.12
CA PRO A 131 7.31 24.10 10.45
C PRO A 131 7.77 23.03 9.47
N ARG A 132 8.24 23.48 8.31
CA ARG A 132 8.73 22.64 7.23
C ARG A 132 9.92 23.30 6.58
N ASP A 133 10.97 22.53 6.31
CA ASP A 133 12.13 22.98 5.54
C ASP A 133 12.01 22.43 4.11
N ALA A 134 12.14 23.32 3.12
CA ALA A 134 12.02 22.95 1.71
C ALA A 134 13.28 22.28 1.15
N ALA A 135 14.45 22.56 1.74
CA ALA A 135 15.73 22.02 1.32
C ALA A 135 16.03 20.69 2.02
N ASP A 136 15.91 20.65 3.35
CA ASP A 136 16.11 19.45 4.15
C ASP A 136 15.16 19.37 5.35
N ASP A 137 14.01 18.77 5.08
CA ASP A 137 12.94 18.57 6.05
C ASP A 137 13.23 17.49 7.11
N TYR A 138 14.37 16.81 7.05
CA TYR A 138 14.76 15.75 7.99
C TYR A 138 15.99 16.11 8.83
N SER A 139 16.59 17.28 8.59
CA SER A 139 17.66 17.83 9.41
C SER A 139 17.25 17.94 10.89
N GLU A 140 18.24 17.88 11.78
CA GLU A 140 18.03 18.07 13.21
C GLU A 140 17.32 19.41 13.52
N ALA A 141 17.66 20.46 12.78
CA ALA A 141 17.04 21.77 12.91
C ALA A 141 15.55 21.75 12.52
N ALA A 142 15.19 21.14 11.39
CA ALA A 142 13.80 21.01 10.96
C ALA A 142 12.96 20.18 11.94
N VAL A 143 13.52 19.07 12.44
CA VAL A 143 12.87 18.22 13.44
C VAL A 143 12.67 18.97 14.76
N LYS A 144 13.69 19.67 15.28
CA LYS A 144 13.59 20.49 16.50
C LYS A 144 12.58 21.62 16.35
N ALA A 145 12.54 22.28 15.19
CA ALA A 145 11.56 23.34 14.92
C ALA A 145 10.13 22.81 15.04
N ARG A 146 9.85 21.61 14.52
CA ARG A 146 8.55 20.94 14.69
C ARG A 146 8.26 20.53 16.13
N GLN A 147 9.24 19.98 16.83
CA GLN A 147 9.09 19.62 18.24
C GLN A 147 8.75 20.86 19.08
N GLN A 148 9.51 21.95 18.93
CA GLN A 148 9.26 23.21 19.62
C GLN A 148 7.90 23.80 19.25
N PHE A 149 7.49 23.68 17.99
CA PHE A 149 6.16 24.11 17.57
C PHE A 149 5.06 23.35 18.32
N VAL A 150 5.17 22.01 18.43
CA VAL A 150 4.21 21.20 19.19
C VAL A 150 4.19 21.60 20.66
N GLU A 151 5.35 21.76 21.29
CA GLU A 151 5.45 22.20 22.68
C GLU A 151 4.84 23.59 22.89
N ASN A 152 5.15 24.56 22.03
CA ASN A 152 4.63 25.93 22.15
C ASN A 152 3.12 25.99 21.90
N PHE A 153 2.63 25.22 20.91
CA PHE A 153 1.21 25.19 20.57
C PHE A 153 0.37 24.52 21.65
N THR A 154 0.90 23.47 22.31
CA THR A 154 0.13 22.66 23.26
C THR A 154 0.43 22.99 24.72
N GLY A 155 1.57 23.63 25.02
CA GLY A 155 2.09 23.77 26.39
C GLY A 155 2.66 22.48 26.98
N VAL A 156 2.71 21.37 26.22
CA VAL A 156 3.18 20.06 26.70
C VAL A 156 4.63 19.85 26.30
N LYS A 157 5.50 19.60 27.28
CA LYS A 157 6.92 19.24 27.03
C LYS A 157 7.04 17.80 26.54
N LEU A 158 7.72 17.60 25.40
CA LEU A 158 7.97 16.29 24.82
C LEU A 158 9.19 15.64 25.49
N GLN A 159 9.04 14.39 25.96
CA GLN A 159 10.12 13.65 26.61
C GLN A 159 10.53 12.41 25.83
N HIS A 160 9.59 11.55 25.44
CA HIS A 160 9.93 10.26 24.82
C HIS A 160 9.87 10.30 23.29
N ILE A 161 8.95 11.08 22.71
CA ILE A 161 8.79 11.20 21.26
C ILE A 161 10.10 11.64 20.59
N VAL A 162 10.84 12.54 21.22
CA VAL A 162 12.08 13.11 20.70
C VAL A 162 13.30 12.18 20.80
N ASN A 163 13.19 11.07 21.53
CA ASN A 163 14.30 10.14 21.76
C ASN A 163 14.21 8.95 20.81
N TYR A 164 15.09 8.94 19.81
CA TYR A 164 15.26 7.87 18.83
C TYR A 164 16.75 7.70 18.49
N SER A 165 17.13 6.50 18.05
CA SER A 165 18.53 6.07 17.90
C SER A 165 19.06 6.08 16.46
N PHE A 166 18.34 6.69 15.52
CA PHE A 166 18.66 6.67 14.10
C PHE A 166 18.58 8.06 13.46
N ASP A 167 19.27 8.22 12.32
CA ASP A 167 19.18 9.45 11.51
C ASP A 167 17.77 9.59 10.89
N PRO A 168 17.02 10.68 11.14
CA PRO A 168 15.69 10.89 10.57
C PRO A 168 15.62 10.75 9.04
N HIS A 169 16.72 10.97 8.32
CA HIS A 169 16.78 10.82 6.87
C HIS A 169 16.38 9.42 6.39
N ILE A 170 16.56 8.37 7.21
CA ILE A 170 16.14 7.01 6.83
C ILE A 170 14.62 6.89 6.65
N THR A 171 13.85 7.82 7.24
CA THR A 171 12.38 7.84 7.17
C THR A 171 11.85 8.56 5.92
N LYS A 172 12.74 9.04 5.05
CA LYS A 172 12.36 9.74 3.82
C LYS A 172 11.55 8.83 2.90
N GLY A 173 10.28 9.20 2.70
CA GLY A 173 9.31 8.41 1.93
C GLY A 173 8.50 7.41 2.76
N ASN A 174 8.71 7.38 4.08
CA ASN A 174 7.89 6.63 5.04
C ASN A 174 6.96 7.55 5.84
N ILE A 175 7.38 8.77 6.13
CA ILE A 175 6.61 9.76 6.88
C ILE A 175 7.02 11.18 6.50
N GLU A 176 6.06 12.11 6.46
CA GLU A 176 6.30 13.54 6.33
C GLU A 176 6.31 14.22 7.69
N ASN A 177 6.89 15.43 7.79
CA ASN A 177 6.92 16.21 9.03
C ASN A 177 7.45 15.41 10.24
N PHE A 178 8.53 14.65 10.05
CA PHE A 178 9.09 13.81 11.11
C PHE A 178 9.36 14.64 12.37
N THR A 179 8.75 14.23 13.48
CA THR A 179 8.82 14.92 14.79
C THR A 179 9.39 14.01 15.88
N GLY A 180 9.41 12.69 15.66
CA GLY A 180 9.87 11.70 16.63
C GLY A 180 9.27 10.32 16.40
N VAL A 181 9.24 9.49 17.45
CA VAL A 181 8.80 8.09 17.40
C VAL A 181 7.79 7.74 18.50
N ALA A 182 6.92 6.75 18.24
CA ALA A 182 5.92 6.29 19.21
C ALA A 182 6.45 5.26 20.24
N GLN A 183 7.48 4.49 19.89
CA GLN A 183 8.08 3.40 20.69
C GLN A 183 7.07 2.31 21.13
N VAL A 184 6.98 1.22 20.37
CA VAL A 184 6.14 0.06 20.71
C VAL A 184 7.00 -1.04 21.35
N PRO A 185 6.62 -1.61 22.51
CA PRO A 185 7.39 -2.71 23.12
C PRO A 185 7.49 -3.92 22.19
N ILE A 186 8.65 -4.58 22.18
CA ILE A 186 8.91 -5.80 21.39
C ILE A 186 9.28 -6.94 22.33
N GLY A 187 8.58 -8.06 22.21
CA GLY A 187 8.96 -9.34 22.82
C GLY A 187 9.28 -10.38 21.75
N PHE A 188 9.94 -11.47 22.14
CA PHE A 188 10.24 -12.60 21.25
C PHE A 188 9.46 -13.85 21.67
N ALA A 189 8.91 -14.57 20.70
CA ALA A 189 8.30 -15.88 20.89
C ALA A 189 9.05 -16.93 20.04
N GLY A 190 9.22 -18.14 20.57
CA GLY A 190 9.79 -19.28 19.84
C GLY A 190 10.99 -19.94 20.53
N PRO A 191 11.85 -20.64 19.76
CA PRO A 191 11.80 -20.73 18.31
C PRO A 191 10.57 -21.50 17.81
N ILE A 192 9.95 -21.10 16.70
CA ILE A 192 8.92 -21.89 16.01
C ILE A 192 9.56 -22.76 14.92
N LYS A 193 9.27 -24.06 14.93
CA LYS A 193 9.71 -24.99 13.88
C LYS A 193 8.74 -24.97 12.71
N VAL A 194 9.20 -24.53 11.54
CA VAL A 194 8.43 -24.45 10.30
C VAL A 194 9.01 -25.42 9.27
N ASN A 195 8.11 -26.20 8.67
CA ASN A 195 8.36 -27.17 7.61
C ASN A 195 7.60 -26.71 6.34
N GLY A 196 8.00 -25.56 5.79
CA GLY A 196 7.36 -24.88 4.65
C GLY A 196 8.09 -25.04 3.32
N GLU A 197 7.52 -24.52 2.24
CA GLU A 197 8.19 -24.55 0.94
C GLU A 197 9.37 -23.56 0.87
N PHE A 198 9.31 -22.49 1.67
CA PHE A 198 10.29 -21.39 1.68
C PHE A 198 10.94 -21.16 3.05
N ALA A 199 10.27 -21.58 4.13
CA ALA A 199 10.74 -21.53 5.51
C ALA A 199 10.98 -22.96 6.03
N GLN A 200 12.25 -23.35 6.14
CA GLN A 200 12.67 -24.63 6.70
C GLN A 200 13.59 -24.38 7.88
N GLY A 201 13.14 -24.76 9.08
CA GLY A 201 13.94 -24.66 10.31
C GLY A 201 13.22 -23.96 11.46
N GLU A 202 14.01 -23.38 12.36
CA GLU A 202 13.58 -22.80 13.63
C GLU A 202 13.77 -21.29 13.63
N PHE A 203 12.75 -20.53 14.03
CA PHE A 203 12.74 -19.07 13.96
C PHE A 203 12.33 -18.42 15.28
N LEU A 204 13.13 -17.48 15.79
CA LEU A 204 12.73 -16.57 16.87
C LEU A 204 11.95 -15.41 16.28
N VAL A 205 10.76 -15.16 16.82
CA VAL A 205 9.78 -14.27 16.19
C VAL A 205 9.58 -13.02 17.03
N PRO A 206 9.90 -11.81 16.50
CA PRO A 206 9.61 -10.56 17.16
C PRO A 206 8.12 -10.21 17.06
N LEU A 207 7.54 -9.80 18.18
CA LEU A 207 6.14 -9.39 18.33
C LEU A 207 6.10 -8.02 19.00
N ALA A 208 5.75 -6.98 18.24
CA ALA A 208 5.61 -5.62 18.74
C ALA A 208 4.17 -5.37 19.22
N THR A 209 3.95 -5.20 20.52
CA THR A 209 2.60 -5.07 21.07
C THR A 209 2.57 -4.34 22.42
N THR A 210 1.41 -3.79 22.74
CA THR A 210 1.06 -3.29 24.08
C THR A 210 0.03 -4.18 24.78
N GLU A 211 -0.46 -5.23 24.11
CA GLU A 211 -1.41 -6.19 24.68
C GLU A 211 -0.69 -7.17 25.60
N GLY A 212 -1.05 -7.14 26.89
CA GLY A 212 -0.54 -8.06 27.90
C GLY A 212 -0.86 -9.52 27.52
N THR A 213 0.00 -10.46 27.93
CA THR A 213 -0.10 -11.91 27.63
C THR A 213 0.06 -12.35 26.18
N LEU A 214 0.03 -11.44 25.19
CA LEU A 214 0.11 -11.80 23.78
C LEU A 214 1.35 -12.66 23.50
N VAL A 215 2.56 -12.14 23.77
CA VAL A 215 3.81 -12.84 23.49
C VAL A 215 3.88 -14.20 24.21
N ALA A 216 3.43 -14.25 25.46
CA ALA A 216 3.40 -15.48 26.25
C ALA A 216 2.44 -16.53 25.67
N SER A 217 1.26 -16.10 25.18
CA SER A 217 0.28 -16.98 24.56
C SER A 217 0.81 -17.57 23.25
N TYR A 218 1.40 -16.75 22.37
CA TYR A 218 2.04 -17.23 21.14
C TYR A 218 3.19 -18.20 21.46
N ASN A 219 4.03 -17.89 22.46
CA ASN A 219 5.11 -18.78 22.89
C ASN A 219 4.59 -20.14 23.40
N ARG A 220 3.47 -20.14 24.13
CA ARG A 220 2.80 -21.37 24.60
C ARG A 220 2.28 -22.21 23.43
N GLY A 221 1.65 -21.56 22.44
CA GLY A 221 1.19 -22.23 21.23
C GLY A 221 2.34 -22.84 20.41
N ILE A 222 3.44 -22.10 20.26
CA ILE A 222 4.64 -22.55 19.56
C ILE A 222 5.21 -23.80 20.23
N LYS A 223 5.28 -23.82 21.57
CA LYS A 223 5.74 -25.01 22.31
C LYS A 223 4.93 -26.25 21.94
N VAL A 224 3.60 -26.16 21.91
CA VAL A 224 2.72 -27.29 21.58
C VAL A 224 2.92 -27.76 20.14
N LEU A 225 3.02 -26.83 19.19
CA LEU A 225 3.26 -27.17 17.79
C LEU A 225 4.64 -27.83 17.59
N ASN A 226 5.69 -27.34 18.25
CA ASN A 226 7.01 -27.94 18.18
C ASN A 226 7.06 -29.35 18.77
N LEU A 227 6.40 -29.57 19.93
CA LEU A 227 6.24 -30.91 20.51
C LEU A 227 5.47 -31.87 19.60
N SER A 228 4.73 -31.32 18.63
CA SER A 228 3.96 -32.06 17.62
C SER A 228 4.69 -32.20 16.28
N GLY A 229 5.98 -31.85 16.22
CA GLY A 229 6.82 -31.99 15.02
C GLY A 229 7.02 -30.70 14.21
N GLY A 230 6.40 -29.59 14.62
CA GLY A 230 6.45 -28.30 13.94
C GLY A 230 5.21 -28.05 13.06
N VAL A 231 5.23 -26.94 12.32
CA VAL A 231 4.11 -26.49 11.49
C VAL A 231 4.45 -26.69 10.02
N LYS A 232 3.57 -27.36 9.28
CA LYS A 232 3.69 -27.42 7.82
C LYS A 232 3.02 -26.20 7.21
N THR A 233 3.67 -25.54 6.26
CA THR A 233 3.15 -24.35 5.60
C THR A 233 3.23 -24.45 4.08
N THR A 234 2.33 -23.78 3.38
CA THR A 234 2.25 -23.81 1.91
C THR A 234 1.72 -22.48 1.37
N VAL A 235 2.41 -21.91 0.38
CA VAL A 235 1.97 -20.68 -0.30
C VAL A 235 1.13 -21.05 -1.51
N VAL A 236 -0.19 -21.01 -1.35
CA VAL A 236 -1.17 -21.46 -2.34
C VAL A 236 -1.33 -20.48 -3.51
N ALA A 237 -1.27 -19.18 -3.24
CA ALA A 237 -1.41 -18.15 -4.26
C ALA A 237 -0.65 -16.87 -3.91
N ASP A 238 -0.29 -16.12 -4.94
CA ASP A 238 0.40 -14.83 -4.83
C ASP A 238 -0.10 -13.88 -5.92
N ALA A 239 -0.87 -12.85 -5.56
CA ALA A 239 -1.29 -11.83 -6.50
C ALA A 239 -1.57 -10.52 -5.77
N MET A 240 -1.03 -9.41 -6.27
CA MET A 240 -1.39 -8.06 -5.83
C MET A 240 -2.24 -7.38 -6.90
N GLN A 241 -3.28 -6.65 -6.48
CA GLN A 241 -4.30 -6.12 -7.38
C GLN A 241 -4.42 -4.61 -7.39
N ARG A 242 -4.87 -4.11 -8.54
CA ARG A 242 -5.54 -2.82 -8.70
C ARG A 242 -6.82 -3.04 -9.52
N ALA A 243 -7.92 -2.40 -9.15
CA ALA A 243 -9.21 -2.59 -9.83
C ALA A 243 -9.82 -1.26 -10.28
N PRO A 244 -9.50 -0.81 -11.50
CA PRO A 244 -10.19 0.28 -12.15
C PRO A 244 -11.65 -0.06 -12.45
N VAL A 245 -12.46 1.00 -12.57
CA VAL A 245 -13.83 0.92 -13.08
C VAL A 245 -14.00 1.83 -14.29
N PHE A 246 -14.73 1.32 -15.28
CA PHE A 246 -15.10 2.00 -16.51
C PHE A 246 -16.62 2.13 -16.57
N VAL A 247 -17.12 3.32 -16.86
CA VAL A 247 -18.55 3.63 -16.90
C VAL A 247 -18.98 3.88 -18.34
N PHE A 248 -20.08 3.25 -18.74
CA PHE A 248 -20.64 3.32 -20.10
C PHE A 248 -22.04 3.93 -20.09
N ASP A 249 -22.64 4.07 -21.27
CA ASP A 249 -24.03 4.51 -21.41
C ASP A 249 -25.02 3.47 -20.89
N ASP A 250 -24.74 2.19 -21.16
CA ASP A 250 -25.56 1.05 -20.73
C ASP A 250 -24.73 -0.23 -20.49
N ALA A 251 -25.40 -1.27 -19.98
CA ALA A 251 -24.78 -2.56 -19.68
C ALA A 251 -24.28 -3.32 -20.93
N ARG A 252 -24.90 -3.10 -22.11
CA ARG A 252 -24.50 -3.76 -23.36
C ARG A 252 -23.18 -3.18 -23.86
N ALA A 253 -23.00 -1.87 -23.78
CA ALA A 253 -21.73 -1.21 -24.05
C ALA A 253 -20.63 -1.70 -23.12
N GLY A 254 -20.93 -1.86 -21.81
CA GLY A 254 -19.99 -2.46 -20.85
C GLY A 254 -19.61 -3.90 -21.19
N ARG A 255 -20.57 -4.75 -21.58
CA ARG A 255 -20.28 -6.13 -22.01
C ARG A 255 -19.43 -6.18 -23.29
N LYS A 256 -19.70 -5.29 -24.25
CA LYS A 256 -18.88 -5.18 -25.48
C LYS A 256 -17.43 -4.80 -25.13
N PHE A 257 -17.25 -3.86 -24.20
CA PHE A 257 -15.94 -3.49 -23.69
C PHE A 257 -15.20 -4.66 -23.05
N VAL A 258 -15.86 -5.47 -22.23
CA VAL A 258 -15.24 -6.68 -21.64
C VAL A 258 -14.73 -7.64 -22.73
N SER A 259 -15.51 -7.84 -23.79
CA SER A 259 -15.08 -8.70 -24.92
C SER A 259 -13.85 -8.12 -25.62
N TRP A 260 -13.86 -6.81 -25.87
CA TRP A 260 -12.71 -6.11 -26.46
C TRP A 260 -11.45 -6.20 -25.58
N VAL A 261 -11.59 -6.12 -24.25
CA VAL A 261 -10.46 -6.32 -23.31
C VAL A 261 -9.86 -7.71 -23.48
N TRP A 262 -10.69 -8.75 -23.60
CA TRP A 262 -10.22 -10.12 -23.84
C TRP A 262 -9.47 -10.27 -25.17
N ASP A 263 -9.99 -9.68 -26.24
CA ASP A 263 -9.36 -9.70 -27.56
C ASP A 263 -8.01 -8.94 -27.60
N ASN A 264 -7.79 -8.02 -26.64
CA ASN A 264 -6.60 -7.16 -26.57
C ASN A 264 -5.70 -7.45 -25.35
N MET A 265 -5.88 -8.58 -24.66
CA MET A 265 -5.15 -8.89 -23.41
C MET A 265 -3.64 -8.83 -23.54
N ASP A 266 -3.07 -9.27 -24.66
CA ASP A 266 -1.63 -9.26 -24.87
C ASP A 266 -1.06 -7.85 -24.97
N LYS A 267 -1.78 -6.96 -25.66
CA LYS A 267 -1.38 -5.56 -25.74
C LYS A 267 -1.56 -4.84 -24.41
N ILE A 268 -2.65 -5.10 -23.69
CA ILE A 268 -2.87 -4.57 -22.34
C ILE A 268 -1.75 -5.03 -21.39
N ARG A 269 -1.30 -6.29 -21.49
CA ARG A 269 -0.17 -6.83 -20.72
C ARG A 269 1.13 -6.11 -21.05
N GLU A 270 1.44 -5.91 -22.33
CA GLU A 270 2.64 -5.18 -22.77
C GLU A 270 2.71 -3.79 -22.13
N GLU A 271 1.62 -3.03 -22.20
CA GLU A 271 1.53 -1.67 -21.66
C GLU A 271 1.63 -1.65 -20.12
N ALA A 272 1.01 -2.62 -19.44
CA ALA A 272 1.11 -2.75 -17.99
C ALA A 272 2.57 -3.00 -17.54
N GLU A 273 3.23 -3.96 -18.18
CA GLU A 273 4.57 -4.42 -17.81
C GLU A 273 5.68 -3.47 -18.26
N ALA A 274 5.42 -2.57 -19.21
CA ALA A 274 6.38 -1.54 -19.62
C ALA A 274 6.82 -0.62 -18.47
N THR A 275 6.00 -0.49 -17.42
CA THR A 275 6.27 0.40 -16.28
C THR A 275 7.18 -0.20 -15.20
N SER A 276 7.43 -1.52 -15.23
CA SER A 276 8.20 -2.20 -14.18
C SER A 276 8.80 -3.51 -14.67
N ARG A 277 10.09 -3.73 -14.39
CA ARG A 277 10.74 -5.03 -14.62
C ARG A 277 10.24 -6.13 -13.68
N VAL A 278 9.57 -5.77 -12.58
CA VAL A 278 9.16 -6.69 -11.50
C VAL A 278 7.67 -7.02 -11.56
N ALA A 279 6.82 -6.06 -11.91
CA ALA A 279 5.38 -6.31 -12.01
C ALA A 279 5.08 -7.12 -13.27
N LYS A 280 4.46 -8.29 -13.09
CA LYS A 280 4.03 -9.17 -14.20
C LYS A 280 2.54 -9.42 -14.13
N LEU A 281 1.80 -9.03 -15.17
CA LEU A 281 0.34 -9.15 -15.22
C LEU A 281 -0.02 -10.61 -15.48
N LYS A 282 -0.65 -11.25 -14.50
CA LYS A 282 -1.13 -12.63 -14.60
C LYS A 282 -2.35 -12.70 -15.49
N ASP A 283 -3.41 -12.04 -15.04
CA ASP A 283 -4.72 -12.01 -15.66
C ASP A 283 -5.46 -10.73 -15.24
N ILE A 284 -6.61 -10.53 -15.86
CA ILE A 284 -7.59 -9.52 -15.47
C ILE A 284 -8.89 -10.29 -15.24
N GLU A 285 -9.60 -9.98 -14.16
CA GLU A 285 -10.96 -10.46 -13.92
C GLU A 285 -11.94 -9.31 -14.20
N ALA A 286 -13.05 -9.59 -14.88
CA ALA A 286 -14.09 -8.59 -15.14
C ALA A 286 -15.33 -8.85 -14.29
N TYR A 287 -15.80 -7.80 -13.61
CA TYR A 287 -17.05 -7.80 -12.85
C TYR A 287 -17.93 -6.67 -13.37
N THR A 288 -19.18 -6.97 -13.71
CA THR A 288 -20.11 -6.00 -14.29
C THR A 288 -21.28 -5.77 -13.35
N ALA A 289 -21.64 -4.50 -13.14
CA ALA A 289 -22.84 -4.12 -12.43
C ALA A 289 -23.40 -2.83 -13.06
N ASN A 290 -24.69 -2.81 -13.41
CA ASN A 290 -25.29 -1.71 -14.16
C ASN A 290 -24.52 -1.45 -15.47
N LYS A 291 -24.16 -0.18 -15.70
CA LYS A 291 -23.31 0.28 -16.80
C LYS A 291 -21.83 0.42 -16.40
N PHE A 292 -21.40 -0.29 -15.35
CA PHE A 292 -20.04 -0.26 -14.82
C PHE A 292 -19.33 -1.58 -15.10
N VAL A 293 -18.06 -1.49 -15.49
CA VAL A 293 -17.16 -2.62 -15.65
C VAL A 293 -15.96 -2.41 -14.74
N TYR A 294 -15.84 -3.26 -13.73
CA TYR A 294 -14.68 -3.35 -12.86
C TYR A 294 -13.71 -4.36 -13.46
N LEU A 295 -12.48 -3.95 -13.71
CA LEU A 295 -11.41 -4.83 -14.17
C LEU A 295 -10.41 -4.99 -13.03
N ARG A 296 -10.30 -6.18 -12.46
CA ARG A 296 -9.35 -6.48 -11.38
C ARG A 296 -8.08 -7.05 -11.99
N PHE A 297 -7.05 -6.22 -12.10
CA PHE A 297 -5.75 -6.60 -12.65
C PHE A 297 -4.93 -7.32 -11.58
N ASN A 298 -4.49 -8.55 -11.85
CA ASN A 298 -3.73 -9.37 -10.92
C ASN A 298 -2.26 -9.45 -11.33
N TYR A 299 -1.34 -9.08 -10.44
CA TYR A 299 0.10 -9.06 -10.73
C TYR A 299 0.93 -9.93 -9.78
N ARG A 300 2.04 -10.47 -10.27
CA ARG A 300 3.20 -10.83 -9.43
C ARG A 300 4.04 -9.58 -9.17
N THR A 301 4.58 -9.43 -7.96
CA THR A 301 5.31 -8.22 -7.54
C THR A 301 6.69 -8.49 -6.92
N GLY A 302 7.23 -9.71 -7.09
CA GLY A 302 8.47 -10.13 -6.42
C GLY A 302 8.33 -10.04 -4.90
N ASP A 303 9.35 -9.49 -4.24
CA ASP A 303 9.41 -9.36 -2.77
C ASP A 303 8.79 -8.08 -2.19
N ALA A 304 8.29 -7.19 -3.05
CA ALA A 304 7.57 -6.00 -2.61
C ALA A 304 6.08 -6.33 -2.37
N ALA A 305 5.46 -5.67 -1.39
CA ALA A 305 4.00 -5.71 -1.23
C ALA A 305 3.29 -5.27 -2.51
N GLY A 306 3.87 -4.29 -3.23
CA GLY A 306 3.55 -4.05 -4.63
C GLY A 306 2.39 -3.10 -4.92
N GLN A 307 1.67 -2.58 -3.93
CA GLN A 307 0.51 -1.68 -4.11
C GLN A 307 0.79 -0.48 -5.05
N ASN A 308 1.92 0.21 -4.84
CA ASN A 308 2.33 1.35 -5.69
C ASN A 308 2.75 0.90 -7.08
N MET A 309 3.40 -0.26 -7.17
CA MET A 309 3.90 -0.81 -8.43
C MET A 309 2.75 -1.21 -9.34
N VAL A 310 1.77 -1.95 -8.82
CA VAL A 310 0.57 -2.36 -9.58
C VAL A 310 -0.32 -1.17 -9.93
N GLY A 311 -0.37 -0.15 -9.07
CA GLY A 311 -1.08 1.10 -9.37
C GLY A 311 -0.53 1.79 -10.63
N ARG A 312 0.79 1.90 -10.76
CA ARG A 312 1.43 2.46 -11.95
C ARG A 312 1.25 1.59 -13.20
N ALA A 313 1.42 0.28 -13.06
CA ALA A 313 1.25 -0.67 -14.16
C ALA A 313 -0.19 -0.63 -14.72
N THR A 314 -1.19 -0.72 -13.83
CA THR A 314 -2.59 -0.61 -14.24
C THR A 314 -2.90 0.75 -14.83
N PHE A 315 -2.32 1.85 -14.32
CA PHE A 315 -2.52 3.18 -14.90
C PHE A 315 -2.02 3.28 -16.34
N ALA A 316 -0.85 2.69 -16.66
CA ALA A 316 -0.34 2.67 -18.03
C ALA A 316 -1.22 1.84 -18.96
N ALA A 317 -1.59 0.63 -18.54
CA ALA A 317 -2.53 -0.21 -19.28
C ALA A 317 -3.88 0.48 -19.52
N CYS A 318 -4.47 1.10 -18.49
CA CYS A 318 -5.72 1.83 -18.62
C CYS A 318 -5.60 3.07 -19.50
N SER A 319 -4.45 3.75 -19.49
CA SER A 319 -4.21 4.88 -20.40
C SER A 319 -4.25 4.42 -21.86
N TRP A 320 -3.62 3.28 -22.17
CA TRP A 320 -3.72 2.68 -23.50
C TRP A 320 -5.17 2.27 -23.84
N ILE A 321 -5.90 1.66 -22.91
CA ILE A 321 -7.31 1.30 -23.10
C ILE A 321 -8.14 2.55 -23.45
N LEU A 322 -7.96 3.65 -22.71
CA LEU A 322 -8.69 4.90 -22.93
C LEU A 322 -8.38 5.54 -24.29
N ASP A 323 -7.14 5.37 -24.78
CA ASP A 323 -6.72 5.89 -26.08
C ASP A 323 -7.20 5.01 -27.26
N ASN A 324 -7.57 3.74 -27.02
CA ASN A 324 -7.88 2.76 -28.06
C ASN A 324 -9.31 2.19 -28.04
N TYR A 325 -10.13 2.56 -27.04
CA TYR A 325 -11.53 2.15 -26.96
C TYR A 325 -12.47 3.35 -26.80
N GLU A 326 -13.38 3.51 -27.76
CA GLU A 326 -14.42 4.54 -27.73
C GLU A 326 -15.64 4.13 -26.90
N GLY A 327 -16.29 5.09 -26.24
CA GLY A 327 -17.56 4.88 -25.52
C GLY A 327 -17.43 4.80 -23.99
N ILE A 328 -16.22 4.91 -23.44
CA ILE A 328 -16.00 5.10 -21.99
C ILE A 328 -16.42 6.53 -21.63
N ARG A 329 -17.33 6.68 -20.66
CA ARG A 329 -17.82 7.98 -20.16
C ARG A 329 -17.04 8.45 -18.95
N HIS A 330 -16.74 7.53 -18.03
CA HIS A 330 -15.93 7.83 -16.85
C HIS A 330 -14.96 6.68 -16.57
N PHE A 331 -13.83 7.03 -15.97
CA PHE A 331 -12.79 6.10 -15.54
C PHE A 331 -12.28 6.50 -14.17
N TYR A 332 -12.12 5.51 -13.29
CA TYR A 332 -11.45 5.67 -12.01
C TYR A 332 -10.48 4.50 -11.82
N LEU A 333 -9.23 4.81 -11.44
CA LEU A 333 -8.19 3.78 -11.25
C LEU A 333 -8.45 2.85 -10.07
N GLU A 334 -9.21 3.31 -9.07
CA GLU A 334 -9.62 2.52 -7.91
C GLU A 334 -11.06 2.88 -7.54
N SER A 335 -11.84 1.84 -7.19
CA SER A 335 -13.26 1.94 -6.85
C SER A 335 -13.69 0.94 -5.76
N ASN A 336 -12.75 0.63 -4.86
CA ASN A 336 -12.84 -0.31 -3.74
C ASN A 336 -12.87 -1.81 -4.13
N PHE A 337 -12.67 -2.17 -5.40
CA PHE A 337 -12.83 -3.55 -5.88
C PHE A 337 -11.53 -4.38 -5.93
N ALA A 338 -10.35 -3.74 -5.92
CA ALA A 338 -9.12 -4.46 -5.53
C ALA A 338 -9.25 -4.94 -4.08
N THR A 339 -9.99 -4.10 -3.36
CA THR A 339 -10.18 -3.90 -1.93
C THR A 339 -8.86 -3.79 -1.17
N ASP A 340 -8.34 -2.57 -1.09
CA ASP A 340 -7.13 -2.23 -0.36
C ASP A 340 -7.48 -1.60 0.98
N LYS A 341 -7.01 -2.19 2.09
CA LYS A 341 -7.23 -1.74 3.48
C LYS A 341 -8.69 -1.79 3.94
N LYS A 342 -9.47 -2.76 3.46
CA LYS A 342 -10.83 -3.08 3.95
C LYS A 342 -11.05 -4.59 3.89
N ALA A 343 -11.88 -5.11 4.80
CA ALA A 343 -12.36 -6.49 4.72
C ALA A 343 -13.13 -6.73 3.42
N SER A 344 -12.91 -7.87 2.77
CA SER A 344 -13.45 -8.13 1.44
C SER A 344 -13.64 -9.60 1.12
N GLN A 345 -14.86 -9.98 0.71
CA GLN A 345 -15.15 -11.34 0.24
C GLN A 345 -14.37 -11.70 -1.02
N VAL A 346 -14.11 -10.74 -1.92
CA VAL A 346 -13.33 -11.03 -3.13
C VAL A 346 -11.88 -11.34 -2.77
N ASN A 347 -11.30 -10.73 -1.73
CA ASN A 347 -9.94 -11.07 -1.29
C ASN A 347 -9.87 -12.45 -0.62
N ILE A 348 -10.93 -12.87 0.09
CA ILE A 348 -11.03 -14.22 0.64
C ILE A 348 -11.06 -15.25 -0.49
N MET A 349 -11.91 -15.04 -1.50
CA MET A 349 -12.12 -15.98 -2.61
C MET A 349 -10.96 -15.97 -3.63
N ARG A 350 -10.48 -14.77 -3.97
CA ARG A 350 -9.53 -14.46 -5.05
C ARG A 350 -8.33 -13.68 -4.50
N THR A 351 -7.63 -14.27 -3.53
CA THR A 351 -6.37 -13.82 -2.89
C THR A 351 -5.85 -12.44 -3.21
N ARG A 352 -5.50 -11.66 -2.18
CA ARG A 352 -4.75 -10.40 -2.32
C ARG A 352 -3.48 -10.43 -1.46
N GLY A 353 -2.32 -10.22 -2.08
CA GLY A 353 -1.04 -10.58 -1.49
C GLY A 353 -0.81 -12.09 -1.61
N LYS A 354 -0.58 -12.77 -0.48
CA LYS A 354 -0.29 -14.19 -0.39
C LYS A 354 -1.47 -14.93 0.23
N ARG A 355 -1.83 -16.09 -0.33
CA ARG A 355 -2.66 -17.08 0.37
C ARG A 355 -1.74 -18.14 0.93
N VAL A 356 -1.75 -18.30 2.23
CA VAL A 356 -0.86 -19.23 2.93
C VAL A 356 -1.68 -20.08 3.88
N THR A 357 -1.43 -21.38 3.86
CA THR A 357 -2.02 -22.33 4.80
C THR A 357 -0.93 -22.84 5.72
N ALA A 358 -1.19 -22.81 7.03
CA ALA A 358 -0.41 -23.48 8.05
C ALA A 358 -1.25 -24.61 8.66
N GLU A 359 -0.65 -25.79 8.85
CA GLU A 359 -1.34 -26.98 9.35
C GLU A 359 -0.45 -27.79 10.31
N ALA A 360 -1.08 -28.47 11.26
CA ALA A 360 -0.43 -29.38 12.19
C ALA A 360 -1.40 -30.48 12.67
N ILE A 361 -0.84 -31.65 13.00
CA ILE A 361 -1.52 -32.67 13.78
C ILE A 361 -0.93 -32.62 15.19
N ILE A 362 -1.76 -32.38 16.19
CA ILE A 362 -1.36 -32.23 17.59
C ILE A 362 -1.80 -33.49 18.35
N PRO A 363 -0.85 -34.29 18.87
CA PRO A 363 -1.20 -35.48 19.61
C PRO A 363 -2.05 -35.17 20.84
N ARG A 364 -3.05 -36.02 21.10
CA ARG A 364 -3.99 -35.89 22.22
C ARG A 364 -3.27 -35.63 23.55
N GLN A 365 -2.20 -36.40 23.81
CA GLN A 365 -1.46 -36.31 25.06
C GLN A 365 -0.80 -34.92 25.26
N ILE A 366 -0.29 -34.32 24.18
CA ILE A 366 0.34 -32.99 24.23
C ILE A 366 -0.69 -31.92 24.63
N LEU A 367 -1.93 -32.01 24.12
CA LEU A 367 -3.00 -31.08 24.49
C LEU A 367 -3.42 -31.24 25.95
N ILE A 368 -3.57 -32.48 26.43
CA ILE A 368 -3.91 -32.74 27.83
C ILE A 368 -2.82 -32.20 28.77
N GLU A 369 -1.56 -32.52 28.50
CA GLU A 369 -0.44 -32.20 29.39
C GLU A 369 -0.12 -30.70 29.41
N HIS A 370 -0.18 -30.02 28.26
CA HIS A 370 0.32 -28.65 28.13
C HIS A 370 -0.77 -27.59 27.99
N MET A 371 -1.96 -27.99 27.53
CA MET A 371 -3.08 -27.09 27.30
C MET A 371 -4.30 -27.40 28.18
N ARG A 372 -4.30 -28.56 28.88
CA ARG A 372 -5.38 -29.00 29.77
C ARG A 372 -6.75 -29.06 29.07
N VAL A 373 -6.74 -29.54 27.83
CA VAL A 373 -7.92 -29.65 26.98
C VAL A 373 -7.84 -30.90 26.11
N GLU A 374 -9.00 -31.49 25.79
CA GLU A 374 -9.12 -32.61 24.87
C GLU A 374 -9.37 -32.15 23.41
N PRO A 375 -8.86 -32.89 22.40
CA PRO A 375 -9.14 -32.63 20.99
C PRO A 375 -10.63 -32.49 20.63
N GLU A 376 -11.48 -33.30 21.26
CA GLU A 376 -12.93 -33.30 21.04
C GLU A 376 -13.56 -31.97 21.47
N SER A 377 -13.12 -31.42 22.60
CA SER A 377 -13.58 -30.13 23.13
C SER A 377 -13.20 -28.99 22.19
N LEU A 378 -12.00 -29.01 21.63
CA LEU A 378 -11.53 -28.01 20.65
C LEU A 378 -12.30 -28.11 19.33
N THR A 379 -12.52 -29.32 18.82
CA THR A 379 -13.26 -29.55 17.57
C THR A 379 -14.72 -29.13 17.71
N TYR A 380 -15.37 -29.47 18.83
CA TYR A 380 -16.73 -29.05 19.12
C TYR A 380 -16.84 -27.53 19.25
N HIS A 381 -15.92 -26.90 20.00
CA HIS A 381 -15.89 -25.44 20.16
C HIS A 381 -15.69 -24.73 18.82
N TRP A 382 -14.80 -25.22 17.95
CA TRP A 382 -14.63 -24.69 16.60
C TRP A 382 -15.94 -24.75 15.79
N GLY A 383 -16.68 -25.86 15.86
CA GLY A 383 -17.99 -25.99 15.22
C GLY A 383 -19.01 -24.96 15.72
N VAL A 384 -19.04 -24.71 17.03
CA VAL A 384 -19.91 -23.67 17.65
C VAL A 384 -19.48 -22.27 17.21
N ALA A 385 -18.18 -21.97 17.25
CA ALA A 385 -17.63 -20.67 16.85
C ALA A 385 -17.86 -20.36 15.37
N ASN A 386 -17.85 -21.38 14.50
CA ASN A 386 -18.19 -21.23 13.08
C ASN A 386 -19.62 -20.75 12.87
N VAL A 387 -20.59 -21.29 13.61
CA VAL A 387 -21.98 -20.81 13.55
C VAL A 387 -22.04 -19.35 13.99
N GLY A 388 -21.34 -18.98 15.07
CA GLY A 388 -21.23 -17.60 15.52
C GLY A 388 -20.61 -16.65 14.48
N THR A 389 -19.57 -17.11 13.79
CA THR A 389 -18.89 -16.36 12.72
C THR A 389 -19.83 -16.13 11.53
N PHE A 390 -20.55 -17.17 11.12
CA PHE A 390 -21.53 -17.06 10.04
C PHE A 390 -22.64 -16.04 10.38
N LEU A 391 -23.16 -16.08 11.61
CA LEU A 391 -24.19 -15.15 12.06
C LEU A 391 -23.70 -13.71 12.16
N SER A 392 -22.44 -13.49 12.57
CA SER A 392 -21.87 -12.15 12.72
C SER A 392 -21.37 -11.54 11.40
N GLY A 393 -21.18 -12.37 10.37
CA GLY A 393 -20.58 -11.94 9.09
C GLY A 393 -19.09 -11.64 9.19
N ALA A 394 -18.39 -12.15 10.22
CA ALA A 394 -16.96 -11.98 10.37
C ALA A 394 -16.18 -12.70 9.24
N ASN A 395 -15.09 -12.08 8.78
CA ASN A 395 -14.19 -12.61 7.75
C ASN A 395 -13.10 -13.55 8.30
N ASN A 396 -13.21 -13.90 9.58
CA ASN A 396 -12.30 -14.76 10.31
C ASN A 396 -13.11 -15.64 11.24
N ASN A 397 -13.03 -16.96 11.05
CA ASN A 397 -13.71 -17.94 11.91
C ASN A 397 -12.80 -18.54 13.00
N GLY A 398 -11.55 -18.06 13.08
CA GLY A 398 -10.63 -18.32 14.17
C GLY A 398 -10.83 -17.37 15.34
N CYS A 399 -9.88 -17.42 16.27
CA CYS A 399 -9.91 -16.67 17.50
C CYS A 399 -9.26 -15.29 17.34
N HIS A 400 -8.04 -15.19 16.80
CA HIS A 400 -7.26 -13.94 16.86
C HIS A 400 -6.06 -13.83 15.90
N SER A 401 -6.11 -14.37 14.69
CA SER A 401 -5.00 -14.18 13.71
C SER A 401 -4.59 -12.70 13.52
N ALA A 402 -5.52 -11.76 13.70
CA ALA A 402 -5.26 -10.31 13.71
C ALA A 402 -4.15 -9.88 14.69
N ASN A 403 -4.07 -10.50 15.87
CA ASN A 403 -3.07 -10.17 16.89
C ASN A 403 -1.65 -10.52 16.42
N ALA A 404 -1.46 -11.71 15.86
CA ALA A 404 -0.17 -12.18 15.35
C ALA A 404 0.29 -11.28 14.19
N VAL A 405 -0.61 -11.10 13.22
CA VAL A 405 -0.35 -10.32 12.01
C VAL A 405 0.01 -8.89 12.38
N THR A 406 -0.76 -8.23 13.26
CA THR A 406 -0.48 -6.85 13.69
C THR A 406 0.86 -6.74 14.41
N ALA A 407 1.13 -7.63 15.38
CA ALA A 407 2.35 -7.56 16.16
C ALA A 407 3.61 -7.79 15.30
N MET A 408 3.54 -8.73 14.36
CA MET A 408 4.62 -8.96 13.41
C MET A 408 4.72 -7.85 12.36
N PHE A 409 3.61 -7.25 11.93
CA PHE A 409 3.60 -6.16 10.95
C PHE A 409 4.31 -4.91 11.49
N ILE A 410 4.00 -4.53 12.74
CA ILE A 410 4.68 -3.41 13.41
C ILE A 410 6.17 -3.75 13.60
N ALA A 411 6.48 -4.96 14.07
CA ALA A 411 7.85 -5.38 14.32
C ALA A 411 8.71 -5.40 13.04
N THR A 412 8.13 -5.76 11.89
CA THR A 412 8.88 -6.00 10.65
C THR A 412 8.67 -4.93 9.57
N GLY A 413 8.00 -3.82 9.90
CA GLY A 413 7.87 -2.67 9.01
C GLY A 413 6.92 -2.88 7.83
N GLN A 414 5.90 -3.70 8.03
CA GLN A 414 4.82 -3.89 7.07
C GLN A 414 3.84 -2.71 7.15
N ASP A 415 2.96 -2.58 6.15
CA ASP A 415 1.85 -1.62 6.22
C ASP A 415 0.77 -2.16 7.18
N VAL A 416 0.75 -1.66 8.40
CA VAL A 416 -0.18 -2.10 9.46
C VAL A 416 -1.64 -1.90 9.07
N ALA A 417 -1.97 -0.96 8.18
CA ALA A 417 -3.34 -0.81 7.70
C ALA A 417 -3.80 -2.00 6.83
N ASN A 418 -2.89 -2.81 6.29
CA ASN A 418 -3.25 -4.05 5.60
C ASN A 418 -3.74 -5.15 6.55
N VAL A 419 -3.65 -4.98 7.88
CA VAL A 419 -4.33 -5.86 8.84
C VAL A 419 -5.82 -5.97 8.53
N ALA A 420 -6.48 -4.92 8.02
CA ALA A 420 -7.88 -4.95 7.60
C ALA A 420 -8.21 -6.04 6.55
N GLU A 421 -7.19 -6.57 5.86
CA GLU A 421 -7.29 -7.67 4.90
C GLU A 421 -6.56 -8.92 5.38
N SER A 422 -5.34 -8.73 5.93
CA SER A 422 -4.44 -9.82 6.34
C SER A 422 -4.87 -10.50 7.64
N SER A 423 -5.82 -9.91 8.39
CA SER A 423 -6.44 -10.55 9.54
C SER A 423 -7.53 -11.58 9.17
N ALA A 424 -7.92 -11.68 7.90
CA ALA A 424 -8.86 -12.71 7.47
C ALA A 424 -8.28 -14.10 7.77
N GLY A 425 -9.13 -15.03 8.20
CA GLY A 425 -8.69 -16.35 8.63
C GLY A 425 -9.73 -17.41 8.34
N VAL A 426 -9.29 -18.52 7.75
CA VAL A 426 -10.09 -19.72 7.58
C VAL A 426 -9.43 -20.83 8.40
N VAL A 427 -9.92 -21.01 9.62
CA VAL A 427 -9.52 -22.07 10.54
C VAL A 427 -10.38 -23.30 10.29
N TYR A 428 -9.75 -24.46 10.26
CA TYR A 428 -10.43 -25.75 10.23
C TYR A 428 -9.82 -26.68 11.27
N ALA A 429 -10.67 -27.43 11.97
CA ALA A 429 -10.27 -28.41 12.97
C ALA A 429 -11.07 -29.70 12.78
N GLU A 430 -10.39 -30.85 12.90
CA GLU A 430 -11.03 -32.17 12.89
C GLU A 430 -10.28 -33.16 13.77
N LEU A 431 -10.95 -34.25 14.12
CA LEU A 431 -10.35 -35.38 14.79
C LEU A 431 -9.78 -36.35 13.77
N THR A 432 -8.52 -36.73 13.96
CA THR A 432 -7.91 -37.86 13.25
C THR A 432 -8.54 -39.19 13.72
N PRO A 433 -8.36 -40.30 12.97
CA PRO A 433 -8.77 -41.63 13.42
C PRO A 433 -8.19 -42.03 14.79
N GLU A 434 -6.98 -41.56 15.10
CA GLU A 434 -6.26 -41.78 16.36
C GLU A 434 -6.76 -40.88 17.51
N LYS A 435 -7.73 -40.00 17.25
CA LYS A 435 -8.26 -38.97 18.16
C LYS A 435 -7.26 -37.88 18.54
N ASP A 436 -6.27 -37.65 17.69
CA ASP A 436 -5.45 -36.43 17.71
C ASP A 436 -6.18 -35.29 17.00
N LEU A 437 -5.76 -34.04 17.24
CA LEU A 437 -6.34 -32.86 16.62
C LEU A 437 -5.58 -32.51 15.33
N TYR A 438 -6.24 -32.57 14.17
CA TYR A 438 -5.78 -31.83 13.01
C TYR A 438 -6.31 -30.40 13.09
N ILE A 439 -5.44 -29.41 12.90
CA ILE A 439 -5.81 -27.99 12.86
C ILE A 439 -5.06 -27.29 11.72
N SER A 440 -5.77 -26.42 11.01
CA SER A 440 -5.18 -25.56 9.99
C SER A 440 -5.72 -24.13 10.07
N LEU A 441 -4.89 -23.19 9.64
CA LEU A 441 -5.25 -21.79 9.41
C LEU A 441 -4.82 -21.42 7.99
N THR A 442 -5.78 -20.97 7.18
CA THR A 442 -5.49 -20.32 5.91
C THR A 442 -5.72 -18.83 6.04
N ILE A 443 -4.67 -18.03 5.81
CA ILE A 443 -4.80 -16.59 5.63
C ILE A 443 -4.93 -16.33 4.13
N PRO A 444 -6.12 -15.90 3.63
CA PRO A 444 -6.37 -15.83 2.20
C PRO A 444 -5.76 -14.61 1.51
N SER A 445 -5.45 -13.57 2.29
CA SER A 445 -5.04 -12.25 1.80
C SER A 445 -3.95 -11.59 2.65
N LEU A 446 -2.81 -12.28 2.81
CA LEU A 446 -1.65 -11.81 3.56
C LEU A 446 -0.77 -10.88 2.73
N ILE A 447 -0.71 -9.60 3.08
CA ILE A 447 0.07 -8.60 2.34
C ILE A 447 1.36 -8.32 3.12
N VAL A 448 2.47 -8.81 2.60
CA VAL A 448 3.78 -8.69 3.23
C VAL A 448 4.85 -8.33 2.22
N ALA A 449 5.93 -7.74 2.72
CA ALA A 449 7.11 -7.36 1.98
C ALA A 449 8.37 -7.65 2.81
N THR A 450 9.46 -7.94 2.11
CA THR A 450 10.81 -8.05 2.68
C THR A 450 11.75 -7.00 2.10
N TYR A 451 11.20 -6.13 1.25
CA TYR A 451 11.89 -5.03 0.59
C TYR A 451 10.94 -3.86 0.31
N GLY A 452 11.40 -2.63 0.59
CA GLY A 452 10.63 -1.40 0.40
C GLY A 452 9.68 -1.07 1.55
N GLY A 453 9.06 0.12 1.52
CA GLY A 453 8.19 0.59 2.60
C GLY A 453 8.96 0.72 3.92
N GLY A 454 8.36 0.26 5.02
CA GLY A 454 8.96 0.33 6.37
C GLY A 454 10.03 -0.73 6.65
N THR A 455 10.22 -1.72 5.77
CA THR A 455 11.11 -2.87 5.99
C THR A 455 12.59 -2.49 6.16
N GLY A 456 12.99 -1.32 5.65
CA GLY A 456 14.37 -0.81 5.75
C GLY A 456 14.62 0.11 6.96
N LEU A 457 13.59 0.40 7.77
CA LEU A 457 13.73 1.23 8.96
C LEU A 457 14.50 0.48 10.05
N ALA A 458 15.11 1.22 10.98
CA ALA A 458 16.11 0.71 11.92
C ALA A 458 15.71 -0.59 12.63
N THR A 459 14.71 -0.55 13.52
CA THR A 459 14.30 -1.73 14.30
C THR A 459 13.58 -2.78 13.44
N GLN A 460 12.87 -2.33 12.40
CA GLN A 460 12.13 -3.20 11.49
C GLN A 460 13.04 -4.12 10.68
N ARG A 461 14.17 -3.58 10.22
CA ARG A 461 15.19 -4.33 9.51
C ARG A 461 15.83 -5.38 10.40
N GLU A 462 16.22 -5.03 11.63
CA GLU A 462 16.78 -5.98 12.60
C GLU A 462 15.81 -7.15 12.84
N CYS A 463 14.52 -6.86 13.02
CA CYS A 463 13.49 -7.88 13.20
C CYS A 463 13.36 -8.83 11.99
N LEU A 464 13.48 -8.32 10.77
CA LEU A 464 13.51 -9.14 9.56
C LEU A 464 14.80 -9.95 9.44
N GLU A 465 15.95 -9.39 9.80
CA GLU A 465 17.26 -10.08 9.78
C GLU A 465 17.32 -11.22 10.81
N ILE A 466 16.73 -11.04 12.00
CA ILE A 466 16.63 -12.09 13.05
C ILE A 466 15.90 -13.33 12.53
N MET A 467 14.85 -13.16 11.71
CA MET A 467 14.12 -14.27 11.09
C MET A 467 14.75 -14.75 9.76
N ASP A 468 15.86 -14.14 9.33
CA ASP A 468 16.44 -14.32 8.01
C ASP A 468 15.38 -14.12 6.89
N CYS A 469 14.67 -12.99 6.99
CA CYS A 469 13.59 -12.58 6.09
C CYS A 469 13.84 -11.23 5.43
N TYR A 470 14.99 -10.57 5.62
CA TYR A 470 15.27 -9.29 4.95
C TYR A 470 15.78 -9.50 3.51
N GLY A 471 15.29 -8.70 2.57
CA GLY A 471 15.80 -8.64 1.20
C GLY A 471 15.03 -9.48 0.17
N LYS A 472 15.69 -9.78 -0.96
CA LYS A 472 15.09 -10.46 -2.12
C LYS A 472 14.98 -11.98 -1.91
N GLY A 473 13.96 -12.59 -2.49
CA GLY A 473 13.68 -14.03 -2.42
C GLY A 473 13.15 -14.50 -1.06
N LYS A 474 12.66 -13.60 -0.21
CA LYS A 474 12.39 -13.86 1.21
C LYS A 474 10.93 -13.63 1.59
N VAL A 475 10.12 -13.03 0.72
CA VAL A 475 8.73 -12.68 1.04
C VAL A 475 7.84 -13.89 1.35
N ASN A 476 8.02 -15.00 0.63
CA ASN A 476 7.24 -16.21 0.88
C ASN A 476 7.66 -16.90 2.18
N LYS A 477 8.95 -16.86 2.52
CA LYS A 477 9.46 -17.34 3.81
C LYS A 477 8.83 -16.55 4.96
N LEU A 478 8.77 -15.22 4.86
CA LEU A 478 8.09 -14.38 5.84
C LEU A 478 6.59 -14.71 5.93
N ALA A 479 5.92 -14.92 4.80
CA ALA A 479 4.51 -15.25 4.75
C ALA A 479 4.19 -16.59 5.46
N GLU A 480 5.05 -17.60 5.25
CA GLU A 480 4.95 -18.90 5.93
C GLU A 480 5.18 -18.77 7.45
N ILE A 481 6.21 -18.05 7.88
CA ILE A 481 6.48 -17.83 9.31
C ILE A 481 5.33 -17.10 9.99
N ILE A 482 4.80 -16.02 9.40
CA ILE A 482 3.65 -15.30 9.96
C ILE A 482 2.44 -16.22 10.14
N THR A 483 2.14 -17.05 9.12
CA THR A 483 0.97 -17.93 9.17
C THR A 483 1.15 -19.06 10.19
N ALA A 484 2.37 -19.59 10.34
CA ALA A 484 2.68 -20.56 11.39
C ALA A 484 2.55 -19.98 12.80
N VAL A 485 3.02 -18.75 13.02
CA VAL A 485 2.88 -18.04 14.30
C VAL A 485 1.42 -17.73 14.57
N ALA A 486 0.65 -17.33 13.56
CA ALA A 486 -0.79 -17.12 13.71
C ALA A 486 -1.50 -18.41 14.15
N LEU A 487 -1.19 -19.57 13.55
CA LEU A 487 -1.71 -20.87 13.97
C LEU A 487 -1.33 -21.21 15.43
N ALA A 488 -0.12 -20.85 15.87
CA ALA A 488 0.29 -21.00 17.27
C ALA A 488 -0.60 -20.17 18.22
N GLY A 489 -0.95 -18.95 17.81
CA GLY A 489 -1.92 -18.14 18.53
C GLY A 489 -3.28 -18.84 18.61
N GLU A 490 -3.80 -19.31 17.48
CA GLU A 490 -5.10 -19.98 17.38
C GLU A 490 -5.20 -21.15 18.37
N ILE A 491 -4.23 -22.06 18.37
CA ILE A 491 -4.26 -23.21 19.28
C ILE A 491 -4.20 -22.80 20.75
N SER A 492 -3.36 -21.81 21.09
CA SER A 492 -3.22 -21.35 22.47
C SER A 492 -4.51 -20.70 22.98
N LEU A 493 -5.13 -19.82 22.19
CA LEU A 493 -6.34 -19.13 22.63
C LEU A 493 -7.56 -20.06 22.64
N ALA A 494 -7.73 -20.90 21.60
CA ALA A 494 -8.80 -21.89 21.57
C ALA A 494 -8.74 -22.81 22.79
N SER A 495 -7.54 -23.27 23.16
CA SER A 495 -7.34 -24.09 24.37
C SER A 495 -7.71 -23.36 25.66
N ALA A 496 -7.31 -22.09 25.81
CA ALA A 496 -7.66 -21.31 27.01
C ALA A 496 -9.16 -21.06 27.17
N ILE A 497 -9.88 -20.88 26.05
CA ILE A 497 -11.34 -20.73 26.05
C ILE A 497 -12.01 -22.06 26.39
N SER A 498 -11.60 -23.14 25.73
CA SER A 498 -12.20 -24.47 25.90
C SER A 498 -11.91 -25.11 27.26
N SER A 499 -10.80 -24.78 27.93
CA SER A 499 -10.49 -25.26 29.29
C SER A 499 -11.18 -24.44 30.40
N SER A 500 -11.93 -23.38 30.05
CA SER A 500 -12.48 -22.38 31.00
C SER A 500 -11.42 -21.60 31.81
N ASP A 501 -10.13 -21.65 31.44
CA ASP A 501 -9.04 -20.93 32.12
C ASP A 501 -8.96 -19.44 31.73
N TRP A 502 -9.75 -18.99 30.74
CA TRP A 502 -9.64 -17.67 30.11
C TRP A 502 -9.67 -16.49 31.09
N VAL A 503 -10.48 -16.55 32.14
CA VAL A 503 -10.66 -15.45 33.12
C VAL A 503 -9.42 -15.29 34.02
N SER A 504 -8.73 -16.37 34.41
CA SER A 504 -7.64 -16.32 35.39
C SER A 504 -6.34 -15.73 34.83
N SER A 505 -6.05 -15.96 33.54
CA SER A 505 -4.81 -15.52 32.90
C SER A 505 -4.81 -14.03 32.55
N HIS A 506 -5.95 -13.49 32.10
CA HIS A 506 -6.13 -12.05 31.87
C HIS A 506 -6.07 -11.26 33.17
N GLU A 507 -6.61 -11.79 34.27
CA GLU A 507 -6.54 -11.11 35.57
C GLU A 507 -5.12 -11.03 36.16
N LYS A 508 -4.27 -12.04 35.92
CA LYS A 508 -2.91 -12.09 36.49
C LYS A 508 -1.87 -11.28 35.72
N TYR A 509 -2.01 -11.17 34.40
CA TYR A 509 -0.98 -10.60 33.52
C TYR A 509 -1.48 -9.47 32.60
N GLY A 510 -2.81 -9.29 32.47
CA GLY A 510 -3.42 -8.29 31.59
C GLY A 510 -3.89 -7.02 32.30
N ARG A 511 -3.87 -6.99 33.64
CA ARG A 511 -4.17 -5.77 34.41
C ARG A 511 -2.90 -4.95 34.63
N ASN A 512 -2.68 -3.94 33.79
CA ASN A 512 -1.88 -2.77 34.16
C ASN A 512 -2.72 -1.94 35.14
N ARG A 513 -2.63 -2.22 36.44
CA ARG A 513 -3.16 -1.33 37.49
C ARG A 513 -2.13 -0.26 37.83
#